data_AF-A0A2N2MM02-F1
#
_entry.id   AF-A0A2N2MM02-F1
#
_cell.length_a   1.000
_cell.length_b   1.000
_cell.length_c   1.000
_cell.angle_alpha   90.00
_cell.angle_beta   90.00
_cell.angle_gamma   90.00
#
_symmetry.space_group_name_H-M   'P 1'
#
loop_
_entity.id
_entity.type
_entity.pdbx_description
1 polymer ?
#
loop_
_entity_poly.entity_id
_entity_poly.type
_entity_poly.pdbx_seq_one_letter_code
_entity_poly.pdbx_strand_id
1 'polypeptide(L)'
;MPLSTILFGILLSSAYGAGFHLFRGGSLRRMVLFLVLAWVGFWVGDTLGWLLGWNFGAVGLLNLGMATLGAALFLLAGDFVSRIKLREENPRRK
;
A
#
# COMPACT_ATOMS: atom_id res chain seq x y z
N MET A 1 -1.38 -9.09 -17.98
CA MET A 1 -2.71 -8.50 -17.72
C MET A 1 -2.99 -7.40 -18.74
N PRO A 2 -4.25 -7.14 -19.15
CA PRO A 2 -4.62 -6.02 -20.00
C PRO A 2 -4.19 -4.67 -19.42
N LEU A 3 -3.90 -3.70 -20.29
CA LEU A 3 -3.49 -2.36 -19.87
C LEU A 3 -4.53 -1.69 -18.95
N SER A 4 -5.82 -1.88 -19.23
CA SER A 4 -6.92 -1.36 -18.40
C SER A 4 -6.85 -1.86 -16.96
N THR A 5 -6.52 -3.14 -16.75
CA THR A 5 -6.32 -3.72 -15.41
C THR A 5 -5.13 -3.11 -14.69
N ILE A 6 -4.03 -2.89 -15.41
CA ILE A 6 -2.83 -2.25 -14.84
C ILE A 6 -3.13 -0.82 -14.41
N LEU A 7 -3.77 -0.03 -15.28
CA LEU A 7 -4.16 1.34 -14.96
C LEU A 7 -5.12 1.41 -13.78
N PHE A 8 -6.09 0.51 -13.72
CA PHE A 8 -7.01 0.43 -12.58
C PHE A 8 -6.27 0.09 -11.27
N GLY A 9 -5.35 -0.88 -11.31
CA GLY A 9 -4.51 -1.23 -10.17
C GLY A 9 -3.61 -0.09 -9.70
N ILE A 10 -2.98 0.65 -10.62
CA ILE A 10 -2.18 1.84 -10.30
C ILE A 10 -3.04 2.96 -9.70
N LEU A 11 -4.22 3.22 -10.26
CA LEU A 11 -5.15 4.23 -9.72
C LEU A 11 -5.55 3.88 -8.29
N LEU A 12 -5.95 2.62 -8.06
CA LEU A 12 -6.46 2.19 -6.77
C LEU A 12 -5.37 2.11 -5.69
N SER A 13 -4.21 1.57 -6.03
CA SER A 13 -3.06 1.55 -5.11
C SER A 13 -2.56 2.97 -4.81
N SER A 14 -2.63 3.90 -5.77
CA SER A 14 -2.36 5.32 -5.51
C SER A 14 -3.39 5.93 -4.55
N ALA A 15 -4.68 5.64 -4.75
CA ALA A 15 -5.75 6.09 -3.85
C ALA A 15 -5.56 5.56 -2.43
N TYR A 16 -5.12 4.31 -2.25
CA TYR A 16 -4.78 3.76 -0.94
C TYR A 16 -3.60 4.48 -0.29
N GLY A 17 -2.50 4.69 -1.02
CA GLY A 17 -1.33 5.41 -0.50
C GLY A 17 -1.66 6.85 -0.10
N ALA A 18 -2.38 7.58 -0.98
CA ALA A 18 -2.80 8.94 -0.72
C ALA A 18 -3.83 9.03 0.42
N GLY A 19 -4.86 8.17 0.41
CA GLY A 19 -5.87 8.12 1.47
C GLY A 19 -5.27 7.78 2.83
N PHE A 20 -4.30 6.84 2.87
CA PHE A 20 -3.58 6.51 4.10
C PHE A 20 -2.69 7.66 4.58
N HIS A 21 -2.02 8.37 3.66
CA HIS A 21 -1.28 9.60 4.00
C HIS A 21 -2.20 10.66 4.59
N LEU A 22 -3.37 10.91 4.00
CA LEU A 22 -4.35 11.86 4.52
C LEU A 22 -4.83 11.47 5.93
N PHE A 23 -5.07 10.17 6.17
CA PHE A 23 -5.48 9.68 7.48
C PHE A 23 -4.37 9.81 8.54
N ARG A 24 -3.11 9.56 8.20
CA ARG A 24 -1.97 9.62 9.14
C ARG A 24 -1.36 11.01 9.29
N GLY A 25 -1.51 11.87 8.30
CA GLY A 25 -0.83 13.15 8.15
C GLY A 25 0.70 13.01 7.96
N GLY A 26 1.35 14.16 7.75
CA GLY A 26 2.82 14.27 7.73
C GLY A 26 3.35 15.03 6.53
N SER A 27 4.67 14.96 6.33
CA SER A 27 5.36 15.69 5.25
C SER A 27 5.13 15.07 3.87
N LEU A 28 5.43 15.83 2.82
CA LEU A 28 5.40 15.37 1.43
C LEU A 28 6.30 14.14 1.18
N ARG A 29 7.44 14.04 1.89
CA ARG A 29 8.31 12.86 1.82
C ARG A 29 7.59 11.59 2.30
N ARG A 30 6.76 11.68 3.35
CA ARG A 30 5.95 10.55 3.82
C ARG A 30 4.85 10.19 2.83
N MET A 31 4.31 11.17 2.09
CA MET A 31 3.34 10.90 1.02
C MET A 31 3.95 10.01 -0.07
N VAL A 32 5.15 10.37 -0.56
CA VAL A 32 5.84 9.58 -1.59
C VAL A 32 6.16 8.17 -1.07
N LEU A 33 6.62 8.05 0.18
CA LEU A 33 6.85 6.75 0.82
C LEU A 33 5.57 5.89 0.83
N PHE A 34 4.44 6.44 1.28
CA PHE A 34 3.18 5.69 1.33
C PHE A 34 2.65 5.33 -0.07
N LEU A 35 2.86 6.18 -1.06
CA LEU A 35 2.48 5.87 -2.45
C LEU A 35 3.25 4.66 -2.98
N VAL A 36 4.57 4.64 -2.81
CA VAL A 36 5.43 3.53 -3.25
C VAL A 36 5.11 2.25 -2.48
N LEU A 37 4.93 2.34 -1.16
CA LEU A 37 4.57 1.16 -0.35
C LEU A 37 3.20 0.59 -0.73
N ALA A 38 2.22 1.45 -1.02
CA ALA A 38 0.92 1.00 -1.48
C ALA A 38 1.04 0.27 -2.83
N TRP A 39 1.81 0.81 -3.79
CA TRP A 39 2.04 0.13 -5.07
C TRP A 39 2.69 -1.24 -4.89
N VAL A 40 3.81 -1.31 -4.14
CA VAL A 40 4.52 -2.56 -3.92
C VAL A 40 3.64 -3.57 -3.21
N GLY A 41 3.01 -3.19 -2.09
CA GLY A 41 2.13 -4.08 -1.34
C GLY A 41 0.93 -4.54 -2.17
N PHE A 42 0.36 -3.68 -3.00
CA PHE A 42 -0.78 -4.00 -3.85
C PHE A 42 -0.43 -5.08 -4.88
N TRP A 43 0.65 -4.88 -5.65
CA TRP A 43 1.03 -5.85 -6.69
C TRP A 43 1.60 -7.15 -6.11
N VAL A 44 2.28 -7.09 -4.96
CA VAL A 44 2.70 -8.30 -4.22
C VAL A 44 1.46 -9.06 -3.75
N GLY A 45 0.47 -8.39 -3.17
CA GLY A 45 -0.78 -9.00 -2.73
C GLY A 45 -1.55 -9.65 -3.88
N ASP A 46 -1.74 -8.94 -5.00
CA ASP A 46 -2.37 -9.48 -6.21
C ASP A 46 -1.66 -10.76 -6.69
N THR A 47 -0.34 -10.69 -6.83
CA THR A 47 0.48 -11.81 -7.32
C THR A 47 0.40 -13.01 -6.38
N LEU A 48 0.53 -12.79 -5.06
CA LEU A 48 0.40 -13.86 -4.07
C LEU A 48 -0.99 -14.49 -4.07
N GLY A 49 -2.04 -13.69 -4.24
CA GLY A 49 -3.40 -14.19 -4.38
C GLY A 49 -3.52 -15.19 -5.52
N TRP A 50 -2.99 -14.86 -6.70
CA TRP A 50 -2.98 -15.77 -7.84
C TRP A 50 -2.08 -16.99 -7.63
N LEU A 51 -0.88 -16.82 -7.07
CA LEU A 51 0.05 -17.92 -6.80
C LEU A 51 -0.52 -18.94 -5.81
N LEU A 52 -1.30 -18.48 -4.83
CA LEU A 52 -1.96 -19.32 -3.83
C LEU A 52 -3.31 -19.88 -4.31
N GLY A 53 -3.74 -19.55 -5.53
CA GLY A 53 -5.03 -19.98 -6.07
C GLY A 53 -6.24 -19.36 -5.38
N TRP A 54 -6.07 -18.24 -4.68
CA TRP A 54 -7.14 -17.53 -4.00
C TRP A 54 -7.89 -16.64 -4.99
N ASN A 55 -9.21 -16.63 -4.95
CA ASN A 55 -10.05 -15.80 -5.82
C ASN A 55 -10.79 -14.70 -5.03
N PHE A 56 -10.29 -14.37 -3.84
CA PHE A 56 -10.97 -13.48 -2.90
C PHE A 56 -11.07 -12.05 -3.43
N GLY A 57 -12.30 -11.59 -3.66
CA GLY A 57 -12.55 -10.24 -4.16
C GLY A 57 -11.94 -9.99 -5.54
N ALA A 58 -11.83 -11.01 -6.40
CA ALA A 58 -11.28 -10.83 -7.74
C ALA A 58 -12.18 -9.97 -8.63
N VAL A 59 -11.57 -9.06 -9.39
CA VAL A 59 -12.22 -8.21 -10.40
C VAL A 59 -11.47 -8.40 -11.72
N GLY A 60 -12.04 -9.22 -12.60
CA GLY A 60 -11.35 -9.65 -13.81
C GLY A 60 -10.06 -10.40 -13.48
N LEU A 61 -8.93 -9.93 -14.02
CA LEU A 61 -7.60 -10.50 -13.74
C LEU A 61 -6.92 -9.90 -12.51
N LEU A 62 -7.58 -9.01 -11.77
CA LEU A 62 -7.02 -8.41 -10.57
C LEU A 62 -7.59 -9.09 -9.33
N ASN A 63 -6.74 -9.67 -8.51
CA ASN A 63 -7.10 -10.21 -7.21
C ASN A 63 -7.21 -9.09 -6.20
N LEU A 64 -8.26 -8.28 -6.34
CA LEU A 64 -8.37 -7.00 -5.64
C LEU A 64 -8.45 -7.17 -4.12
N GLY A 65 -9.08 -8.23 -3.61
CA GLY A 65 -9.07 -8.52 -2.18
C GLY A 65 -7.65 -8.70 -1.64
N MET A 66 -6.85 -9.55 -2.29
CA MET A 66 -5.47 -9.79 -1.86
C MET A 66 -4.54 -8.60 -2.10
N ALA A 67 -4.73 -7.88 -3.21
CA ALA A 67 -4.02 -6.64 -3.48
C ALA A 67 -4.28 -5.59 -2.37
N THR A 68 -5.53 -5.46 -1.93
CA THR A 68 -5.90 -4.54 -0.84
C THR A 68 -5.24 -4.93 0.49
N LEU A 69 -5.24 -6.23 0.83
CA LEU A 69 -4.58 -6.73 2.03
C LEU A 69 -3.07 -6.50 2.00
N GLY A 70 -2.43 -6.75 0.85
CA GLY A 70 -1.00 -6.50 0.66
C GLY A 70 -0.65 -5.02 0.80
N ALA A 71 -1.43 -4.13 0.17
CA ALA A 71 -1.24 -2.69 0.31
C ALA A 71 -1.40 -2.23 1.77
N ALA A 72 -2.44 -2.69 2.46
CA ALA A 72 -2.68 -2.37 3.86
C ALA A 72 -1.52 -2.83 4.76
N LEU A 73 -1.01 -4.05 4.56
CA LEU A 73 0.12 -4.59 5.32
C LEU A 73 1.38 -3.73 5.14
N PHE A 74 1.75 -3.41 3.90
CA PHE A 74 2.94 -2.61 3.61
C PHE A 74 2.82 -1.18 4.14
N LEU A 75 1.64 -0.55 4.00
CA LEU A 75 1.37 0.79 4.53
C LEU A 75 1.48 0.83 6.06
N LEU A 76 0.87 -0.13 6.75
CA LEU A 76 0.93 -0.21 8.21
C LEU A 76 2.35 -0.48 8.71
N ALA A 77 3.06 -1.42 8.09
CA ALA A 77 4.45 -1.71 8.42
C ALA A 77 5.35 -0.50 8.17
N GLY A 78 5.18 0.18 7.03
CA GLY A 78 5.95 1.38 6.69
C GLY A 78 5.68 2.56 7.62
N ASP A 79 4.43 2.80 8.01
CA ASP A 79 4.09 3.84 9.01
C ASP A 79 4.70 3.52 10.37
N PHE A 80 4.62 2.26 10.80
CA PHE A 80 5.23 1.81 12.04
C PHE A 80 6.74 2.07 12.07
N VAL A 81 7.47 1.58 11.06
CA VAL A 81 8.93 1.77 10.94
C VAL A 81 9.28 3.26 10.81
N SER A 82 8.52 4.03 10.02
CA SER A 82 8.73 5.47 9.85
C SER A 82 8.59 6.23 11.17
N ARG A 83 7.65 5.84 12.04
CA ARG A 83 7.44 6.49 13.34
C ARG A 83 8.53 6.14 14.36
N ILE A 84 9.06 4.92 14.31
CA ILE A 84 10.18 4.51 15.19
C ILE A 84 11.41 5.37 14.90
N LYS A 85 11.81 5.50 13.63
CA LYS A 85 12.96 6.35 13.25
C LYS A 85 12.78 7.80 13.68
N LEU A 86 11.59 8.37 13.50
CA LEU A 86 11.31 9.76 13.91
C LEU A 86 11.43 9.96 15.43
N ARG A 87 11.10 8.93 16.24
CA ARG A 87 11.25 8.98 17.70
C ARG A 87 12.72 8.91 18.11
N GLU A 88 13.53 8.10 17.44
CA GLU A 88 14.96 7.96 17.70
C GLU A 88 15.72 9.25 17.34
N GLU A 89 15.39 9.88 16.20
CA GLU A 89 16.00 11.14 15.78
C GLU A 89 15.58 12.34 16.66
N ASN A 90 14.42 12.28 17.31
CA ASN A 90 13.94 13.35 18.17
C ASN A 90 13.40 12.85 19.53
N PRO A 91 14.30 12.54 20.49
CA PRO A 91 13.93 11.96 21.78
C PRO A 91 13.11 12.89 22.70
N ARG A 92 12.94 14.17 22.37
CA ARG A 92 12.22 15.16 23.20
C ARG A 92 10.69 15.10 23.09
N ARG A 93 10.10 14.28 22.21
CA ARG A 93 8.65 14.02 22.17
C ARG A 93 8.26 12.93 23.17
N LYS A 94 8.14 13.29 24.44
CA LYS A 94 7.33 12.57 25.43
C LYS A 94 6.18 13.45 25.85
#